data_AF-A0A427B598-F1
#
_entry.id   AF-A0A427B598-F1
#
_cell.length_a   1.000
_cell.length_b   1.000
_cell.length_c   1.000
_cell.angle_alpha   90.00
_cell.angle_beta   90.00
_cell.angle_gamma   90.00
#
_symmetry.space_group_name_H-M   'P 1'
#
loop_
_entity.id
_entity.type
_entity.pdbx_description
1 polymer ?
#
loop_
_entity_poly.entity_id
_entity_poly.type
_entity_poly.pdbx_seq_one_letter_code
_entity_poly.pdbx_strand_id
1 'polypeptide(L)'
;MLALRAANKELKLGANQELVAAVERWVKELEEDVKKLWAKLESLKNQRKGLKQKVGILCSSLDGAWDDRSRLEEDVLSLTEAATLLEAEIKAEEPKAVDAYKASRGFESGLEKMGWVSYEFGYWVVLERLQVKHPKIEIKQDPFAECPKDANVGMDLNQPFNEVTLRRIS
;
A
#
# COMPACT_ATOMS: atom_id res chain seq x y z
N MET A 1 -70.52 -28.10 79.10
CA MET A 1 -69.92 -26.78 78.74
C MET A 1 -68.39 -26.77 78.72
N LEU A 2 -67.68 -27.51 79.60
CA LEU A 2 -66.21 -27.53 79.65
C LEU A 2 -65.52 -28.15 78.41
N ALA A 3 -66.06 -29.24 77.85
CA ALA A 3 -65.47 -29.93 76.69
C ALA A 3 -65.42 -29.07 75.41
N LEU A 4 -66.49 -28.31 75.13
CA LEU A 4 -66.56 -27.39 73.98
C LEU A 4 -65.56 -26.22 74.09
N ARG A 5 -65.32 -25.72 75.30
CA ARG A 5 -64.31 -24.67 75.55
C ARG A 5 -62.89 -25.19 75.34
N ALA A 6 -62.62 -26.45 75.69
CA ALA A 6 -61.33 -27.08 75.45
C ALA A 6 -61.07 -27.28 73.94
N ALA A 7 -62.03 -27.88 73.22
CA ALA A 7 -61.92 -28.10 71.78
C ALA A 7 -61.73 -26.79 70.97
N ASN A 8 -62.39 -25.70 71.37
CA ASN A 8 -62.25 -24.41 70.69
C ASN A 8 -60.85 -23.76 70.93
N LYS A 9 -60.24 -24.01 72.10
CA LYS A 9 -58.86 -23.57 72.38
C LYS A 9 -57.83 -24.36 71.57
N GLU A 10 -58.00 -25.68 71.46
CA GLU A 10 -57.11 -26.55 70.68
C GLU A 10 -57.17 -26.23 69.19
N LEU A 11 -58.37 -26.05 68.62
CA LEU A 11 -58.52 -25.65 67.21
C LEU A 11 -57.86 -24.31 66.91
N LYS A 12 -58.04 -23.32 67.78
CA LYS A 12 -57.42 -22.00 67.62
C LYS A 12 -55.90 -22.06 67.72
N LEU A 13 -55.36 -22.91 68.58
CA LEU A 13 -53.93 -23.12 68.74
C LEU A 13 -53.32 -23.85 67.54
N GLY A 14 -54.00 -24.89 67.03
CA GLY A 14 -53.59 -25.62 65.82
C GLY A 14 -53.58 -24.74 64.57
N ALA A 15 -54.65 -23.97 64.34
CA ALA A 15 -54.72 -23.03 63.21
C ALA A 15 -53.62 -21.97 63.26
N ASN A 16 -53.27 -21.47 64.45
CA ASN A 16 -52.16 -20.53 64.61
C ASN A 16 -50.80 -21.18 64.31
N GLN A 17 -50.60 -22.43 64.68
CA GLN A 17 -49.35 -23.16 64.44
C GLN A 17 -49.14 -23.46 62.94
N GLU A 18 -50.21 -23.79 62.21
CA GLU A 18 -50.15 -23.96 60.75
C GLU A 18 -49.81 -22.65 60.03
N LEU A 19 -50.40 -21.53 60.45
CA LEU A 19 -50.07 -20.20 59.90
C LEU A 19 -48.60 -19.84 60.16
N VAL A 20 -48.09 -20.11 61.36
CA VAL A 20 -46.66 -19.89 61.68
C VAL A 20 -45.76 -20.74 60.80
N ALA A 21 -46.05 -22.04 60.64
CA ALA A 21 -45.27 -22.94 59.81
C ALA A 21 -45.28 -22.52 58.32
N ALA A 22 -46.41 -22.01 57.82
CA ALA A 22 -46.49 -21.45 56.48
C ALA A 22 -45.59 -20.22 56.35
N VAL A 23 -45.70 -19.25 57.26
CA VAL A 23 -44.87 -18.03 57.25
C VAL A 23 -43.37 -18.36 57.33
N GLU A 24 -42.98 -19.30 58.19
CA GLU A 24 -41.58 -19.75 58.29
C GLU A 24 -41.05 -20.33 56.97
N ARG A 25 -41.89 -21.07 56.23
CA ARG A 25 -41.51 -21.59 54.90
C ARG A 25 -41.30 -20.46 53.91
N TRP A 26 -42.22 -19.49 53.86
CA TRP A 26 -42.09 -18.31 52.99
C TRP A 26 -40.84 -17.48 53.32
N VAL A 27 -40.51 -17.32 54.61
CA VAL A 27 -39.30 -16.61 55.04
C VAL A 27 -38.03 -17.34 54.55
N LYS A 28 -37.98 -18.67 54.67
CA LYS A 28 -36.83 -19.47 54.17
C LYS A 28 -36.66 -19.37 52.66
N GLU A 29 -37.76 -19.45 51.91
CA GLU A 29 -37.72 -19.31 50.45
C GLU A 29 -37.24 -17.91 50.04
N LEU A 30 -37.76 -16.86 50.70
CA LEU A 30 -37.33 -15.49 50.46
C LEU A 30 -35.85 -15.27 50.82
N GLU A 31 -35.36 -15.91 51.89
CA GLU A 31 -33.96 -15.83 52.30
C GLU A 31 -33.02 -16.43 51.24
N GLU A 32 -33.38 -17.58 50.68
CA GLU A 32 -32.61 -18.21 49.60
C GLU A 32 -32.63 -17.38 48.31
N ASP A 33 -33.76 -16.78 47.97
CA ASP A 33 -33.86 -15.87 46.83
C ASP A 33 -33.00 -14.62 47.00
N VAL A 34 -32.97 -14.03 48.20
CA VAL A 34 -32.09 -12.89 48.52
C VAL A 34 -30.62 -13.27 48.36
N LYS A 35 -30.20 -14.45 48.86
CA LYS A 35 -28.83 -14.96 48.69
C LYS A 35 -28.47 -15.12 47.20
N LYS A 36 -29.38 -15.71 46.42
CA LYS A 36 -29.21 -15.91 44.98
C LYS A 36 -29.11 -14.59 44.20
N LEU A 37 -29.96 -13.61 44.53
CA LEU A 37 -29.92 -12.27 43.94
C LEU A 37 -28.63 -11.55 44.29
N TRP A 38 -28.16 -11.66 45.53
CA TRP A 38 -26.90 -11.07 45.95
C TRP A 38 -25.69 -11.64 45.20
N ALA A 39 -25.64 -12.96 45.02
CA ALA A 39 -24.60 -13.61 44.21
C ALA A 39 -24.63 -13.15 42.74
N LYS A 40 -25.83 -13.03 42.14
CA LYS A 40 -26.00 -12.51 40.78
C LYS A 40 -25.53 -11.06 40.66
N LEU A 41 -25.85 -10.21 41.63
CA LEU A 41 -25.46 -8.81 41.65
C LEU A 41 -23.93 -8.66 41.65
N GLU A 42 -23.23 -9.43 42.49
CA GLU A 42 -21.77 -9.35 42.55
C GLU A 42 -21.13 -9.89 41.27
N SER A 43 -21.70 -10.95 40.67
CA SER A 43 -21.29 -11.44 39.35
C SER A 43 -21.42 -10.38 38.25
N LEU A 44 -22.58 -9.72 38.15
CA LEU A 44 -22.83 -8.65 37.17
C LEU A 44 -21.91 -7.45 37.39
N LYS A 45 -21.63 -7.10 38.65
CA LYS A 45 -20.70 -6.02 39.01
C LYS A 45 -19.27 -6.33 38.55
N ASN A 46 -18.83 -7.58 38.66
CA ASN A 46 -17.54 -8.03 38.15
C ASN A 46 -17.50 -8.04 36.62
N GLN A 47 -18.56 -8.52 35.96
CA GLN A 47 -18.68 -8.43 34.50
C GLN A 47 -18.62 -6.98 33.99
N ARG A 48 -19.34 -6.06 34.64
CA ARG A 48 -19.30 -4.63 34.31
C ARG A 48 -17.89 -4.04 34.42
N LYS A 49 -17.15 -4.39 35.48
CA LYS A 49 -15.75 -3.97 35.65
C LYS A 49 -14.88 -4.49 34.52
N GLY A 50 -15.02 -5.78 34.16
CA GLY A 50 -14.29 -6.38 33.05
C GLY A 50 -14.61 -5.73 31.70
N LEU A 51 -15.88 -5.46 31.42
CA LEU A 51 -16.28 -4.78 30.18
C LEU A 51 -15.73 -3.35 30.14
N LYS A 52 -15.79 -2.62 31.26
CA LYS A 52 -15.22 -1.26 31.36
C LYS A 52 -13.72 -1.24 31.04
N GLN A 53 -12.97 -2.22 31.53
CA GLN A 53 -11.54 -2.36 31.22
C GLN A 53 -11.30 -2.66 29.74
N LYS A 54 -12.08 -3.58 29.15
CA LYS A 54 -11.99 -3.90 27.72
C LYS A 54 -12.30 -2.69 26.84
N VAL A 55 -13.34 -1.93 27.17
CA VAL A 55 -13.67 -0.68 26.48
C VAL A 55 -12.51 0.30 26.57
N GLY A 56 -11.89 0.46 27.75
CA GLY A 56 -10.70 1.29 27.90
C GLY A 56 -9.55 0.89 26.97
N ILE A 57 -9.24 -0.40 26.90
CA ILE A 57 -8.19 -0.93 26.00
C ILE A 57 -8.53 -0.66 24.53
N LEU A 58 -9.78 -0.90 24.13
CA LEU A 58 -10.23 -0.65 22.75
C LEU A 58 -10.16 0.84 22.39
N CYS A 59 -10.53 1.73 23.32
CA CYS A 59 -10.41 3.17 23.11
C CYS A 59 -8.96 3.59 22.90
N SER A 60 -8.03 3.13 23.74
CA SER A 60 -6.60 3.45 23.57
C SER A 60 -6.02 2.87 22.28
N SER A 61 -6.43 1.66 21.89
CA SER A 61 -6.02 1.08 20.60
C SER A 61 -6.56 1.85 19.41
N LEU A 62 -7.79 2.35 19.51
CA LEU A 62 -8.41 3.15 18.45
C LEU A 62 -7.71 4.50 18.31
N ASP A 63 -7.40 5.15 19.44
CA ASP A 63 -6.67 6.42 19.50
C ASP A 63 -5.31 6.30 18.79
N GLY A 64 -4.51 5.28 19.15
CA GLY A 64 -3.24 5.04 18.47
C GLY A 64 -3.38 4.75 16.97
N ALA A 65 -4.43 4.05 16.56
CA ALA A 65 -4.70 3.80 15.13
C ALA A 65 -5.07 5.10 14.37
N TRP A 66 -5.75 6.04 15.01
CA TRP A 66 -6.03 7.37 14.44
C TRP A 66 -4.76 8.20 14.30
N ASP A 67 -3.86 8.14 15.28
CA ASP A 67 -2.55 8.81 15.20
C ASP A 67 -1.70 8.24 14.05
N ASP A 68 -1.62 6.91 13.93
CA ASP A 68 -0.89 6.25 12.85
C ASP A 68 -1.46 6.62 11.48
N ARG A 69 -2.79 6.65 11.36
CA ARG A 69 -3.45 7.10 10.13
C ARG A 69 -3.10 8.54 9.78
N SER A 70 -3.11 9.44 10.77
CA SER A 70 -2.80 10.85 10.54
C SER A 70 -1.36 11.03 10.04
N ARG A 71 -0.41 10.30 10.61
CA ARG A 71 0.99 10.28 10.16
C ARG A 71 1.12 9.76 8.71
N LEU A 72 0.39 8.69 8.38
CA LEU A 72 0.40 8.14 7.02
C LEU A 72 -0.18 9.12 6.00
N GLU A 73 -1.23 9.86 6.37
CA GLU A 73 -1.81 10.90 5.50
C GLU A 73 -0.79 12.01 5.21
N GLU A 74 0.01 12.44 6.19
CA GLU A 74 1.12 13.39 6.01
C GLU A 74 2.23 12.83 5.09
N ASP A 75 2.65 11.58 5.31
CA ASP A 75 3.65 10.92 4.49
C ASP A 75 3.20 10.81 3.02
N VAL A 76 1.93 10.45 2.79
CA VAL A 76 1.34 10.35 1.44
C VAL A 76 1.28 11.71 0.76
N LEU A 77 0.92 12.78 1.48
CA LEU A 77 0.94 14.13 0.95
C LEU A 77 2.36 14.56 0.55
N SER A 78 3.34 14.31 1.42
CA SER A 78 4.76 14.62 1.17
C SER A 78 5.30 13.85 -0.04
N LEU A 79 4.95 12.56 -0.16
CA LEU A 79 5.35 11.73 -1.30
C LEU A 79 4.69 12.20 -2.61
N THR A 80 3.43 12.62 -2.54
CA THR A 80 2.71 13.16 -3.70
C THR A 80 3.37 14.44 -4.20
N GLU A 81 3.75 15.35 -3.31
CA GLU A 81 4.49 16.56 -3.66
C GLU A 81 5.83 16.21 -4.32
N ALA A 82 6.63 15.31 -3.73
CA ALA A 82 7.89 14.87 -4.30
C ALA A 82 7.73 14.23 -5.70
N ALA A 83 6.67 13.43 -5.90
CA ALA A 83 6.38 12.84 -7.20
C ALA A 83 6.04 13.89 -8.25
N THR A 84 5.25 14.92 -7.89
CA THR A 84 4.93 16.02 -8.81
C THR A 84 6.16 16.86 -9.18
N LEU A 85 7.08 17.06 -8.23
CA LEU A 85 8.36 17.74 -8.49
C LEU A 85 9.24 16.94 -9.45
N LEU A 86 9.37 15.62 -9.22
CA LEU A 86 10.13 14.73 -10.09
C LEU A 86 9.54 14.70 -11.51
N GLU A 87 8.21 14.64 -11.64
CA GLU A 87 7.53 14.67 -12.94
C GLU A 87 7.83 15.99 -13.68
N ALA A 88 7.81 17.11 -12.98
CA ALA A 88 8.15 18.41 -13.56
C ALA A 88 9.62 18.48 -13.99
N GLU A 89 10.55 17.95 -13.18
CA GLU A 89 11.98 17.88 -13.51
C GLU A 89 12.24 17.02 -14.74
N ILE A 90 11.63 15.83 -14.83
CA ILE A 90 11.74 14.95 -16.00
C ILE A 90 11.22 15.67 -17.25
N LYS A 91 10.04 16.31 -17.17
CA LYS A 91 9.47 17.05 -18.30
C LYS A 91 10.33 18.24 -18.74
N ALA A 92 11.10 18.83 -17.83
CA ALA A 92 12.02 19.92 -18.15
C ALA A 92 13.34 19.41 -18.74
N GLU A 93 13.87 18.28 -18.25
CA GLU A 93 15.17 17.77 -18.66
C GLU A 93 15.10 16.86 -19.89
N GLU A 94 13.99 16.17 -20.14
CA GLU A 94 13.79 15.32 -21.33
C GLU A 94 14.11 16.03 -22.65
N PRO A 95 13.52 17.21 -22.99
CA PRO A 95 13.86 17.91 -24.23
C PRO A 95 15.32 18.33 -24.27
N LYS A 96 15.89 18.75 -23.14
CA LYS A 96 17.29 19.18 -23.03
C LYS A 96 18.26 18.01 -23.24
N ALA A 97 17.97 16.84 -22.69
CA ALA A 97 18.74 15.62 -22.91
C ALA A 97 18.64 15.14 -24.36
N VAL A 98 17.45 15.20 -24.96
CA VAL A 98 17.24 14.86 -26.39
C VAL A 98 18.00 15.83 -27.30
N ASP A 99 17.94 17.13 -27.03
CA ASP A 99 18.64 18.14 -27.82
C ASP A 99 20.16 18.01 -27.67
N ALA A 100 20.66 17.75 -26.46
CA ALA A 100 22.08 17.47 -26.22
C ALA A 100 22.54 16.20 -26.96
N TYR A 101 21.72 15.15 -26.96
CA TYR A 101 22.02 13.93 -27.71
C TYR A 101 22.05 14.18 -29.22
N LYS A 102 21.07 14.89 -29.78
CA LYS A 102 21.02 15.26 -31.20
C LYS A 102 22.19 16.17 -31.60
N ALA A 103 22.65 17.03 -30.71
CA ALA A 103 23.82 17.88 -30.91
C ALA A 103 25.16 17.14 -30.71
N SER A 104 25.13 15.88 -30.25
CA SER A 104 26.36 15.13 -30.01
C SER A 104 27.01 14.67 -31.32
N ARG A 105 28.34 14.67 -31.35
CA ARG A 105 29.13 14.18 -32.49
C ARG A 105 28.85 12.71 -32.82
N GLY A 106 28.53 11.89 -31.81
CA GLY A 106 28.15 10.49 -32.00
C GLY A 106 26.87 10.35 -32.84
N PHE A 107 25.87 11.19 -32.58
CA PHE A 107 24.65 11.23 -33.37
C PHE A 107 24.92 11.66 -34.81
N GLU A 108 25.67 12.75 -35.01
CA GLU A 108 26.03 13.26 -36.34
C GLU A 108 26.82 12.24 -37.19
N SER A 109 27.87 11.64 -36.60
CA SER A 109 28.64 10.59 -37.29
C SER A 109 27.83 9.32 -37.56
N GLY A 110 26.86 8.99 -36.70
CA GLY A 110 25.89 7.93 -36.96
C GLY A 110 25.00 8.22 -38.17
N LEU A 111 24.53 9.46 -38.32
CA LEU A 111 23.77 9.90 -39.49
C LEU A 111 24.61 9.85 -40.77
N GLU A 112 25.87 10.28 -40.72
CA GLU A 112 26.80 10.19 -41.86
C GLU A 112 27.00 8.74 -42.32
N LYS A 113 27.26 7.83 -41.38
CA LYS A 113 27.39 6.39 -41.67
C LYS A 113 26.11 5.80 -42.27
N MET A 114 24.93 6.13 -41.73
CA MET A 114 23.66 5.70 -42.31
C MET A 114 23.43 6.24 -43.73
N GLY A 115 23.79 7.50 -43.98
CA GLY A 115 23.72 8.10 -45.30
C GLY A 115 24.60 7.37 -46.31
N TRP A 116 25.82 7.04 -45.91
CA TRP A 116 26.75 6.24 -46.71
C TRP A 116 26.20 4.86 -47.06
N VAL A 117 25.73 4.09 -46.07
CA VAL A 117 25.15 2.75 -46.31
C VAL A 117 23.94 2.82 -47.24
N SER A 118 23.10 3.85 -47.09
CA SER A 118 21.92 4.03 -47.93
C SER A 118 22.29 4.38 -49.38
N TYR A 119 23.29 5.24 -49.57
CA TYR A 119 23.79 5.61 -50.88
C TYR A 119 24.46 4.43 -51.60
N GLU A 120 25.30 3.68 -50.89
CA GLU A 120 25.93 2.46 -51.38
C GLU A 120 24.89 1.42 -51.82
N PHE A 121 23.88 1.15 -50.98
CA PHE A 121 22.79 0.26 -51.33
C PHE A 121 22.05 0.72 -52.60
N GLY A 122 21.73 2.01 -52.70
CA GLY A 122 21.09 2.59 -53.88
C GLY A 122 21.95 2.43 -55.14
N TYR A 123 23.26 2.62 -55.03
CA TYR A 123 24.21 2.41 -56.11
C TYR A 123 24.20 0.95 -56.59
N TRP A 124 24.32 -0.02 -55.69
CA TRP A 124 24.28 -1.45 -56.05
C TRP A 124 22.98 -1.82 -56.77
N VAL A 125 21.83 -1.32 -56.31
CA VAL A 125 20.54 -1.55 -56.97
C VAL A 125 20.51 -0.99 -58.40
N VAL A 126 21.05 0.22 -58.62
CA VAL A 126 21.14 0.81 -59.96
C VAL A 126 22.10 0.04 -60.85
N LEU A 127 23.22 -0.41 -60.28
CA LEU A 127 24.24 -1.19 -60.96
C LEU A 127 23.69 -2.51 -61.51
N GLU A 128 23.00 -3.27 -60.67
CA GLU A 128 22.32 -4.52 -61.04
C GLU A 128 21.30 -4.30 -62.16
N ARG A 129 20.48 -3.24 -62.04
CA ARG A 129 19.51 -2.88 -63.09
C ARG A 129 20.17 -2.53 -64.42
N LEU A 130 21.33 -1.86 -64.38
CA LEU A 130 22.08 -1.51 -65.58
C LEU A 130 22.66 -2.77 -66.24
N GLN A 131 23.25 -3.67 -65.44
CA GLN A 131 23.83 -4.92 -65.94
C GLN A 131 22.78 -5.83 -66.59
N VAL A 132 21.57 -5.93 -66.01
CA VAL A 132 20.46 -6.68 -66.61
C VAL A 132 20.07 -6.11 -67.98
N LYS A 133 20.07 -4.77 -68.14
CA LYS A 133 19.71 -4.13 -69.41
C LYS A 133 20.85 -4.14 -70.44
N HIS A 134 22.09 -4.06 -69.98
CA HIS A 134 23.26 -3.91 -70.83
C HIS A 134 24.43 -4.77 -70.30
N PRO A 135 24.38 -6.10 -70.52
CA PRO A 135 25.30 -7.06 -69.90
C PRO A 135 26.76 -6.98 -70.38
N LYS A 136 27.09 -6.07 -71.30
CA LYS A 136 28.43 -5.88 -71.87
C LYS A 136 29.13 -4.61 -71.39
N ILE A 137 28.52 -3.84 -70.49
CA ILE A 137 29.13 -2.62 -69.93
C ILE A 137 30.10 -3.03 -68.83
N GLU A 138 31.39 -2.71 -69.02
CA GLU A 138 32.42 -2.88 -68.00
C GLU A 138 32.48 -1.63 -67.10
N ILE A 139 32.36 -1.85 -65.80
CA ILE A 139 32.54 -0.80 -64.79
C ILE A 139 34.02 -0.79 -64.38
N LYS A 140 34.65 0.37 -64.52
CA LYS A 140 36.12 0.50 -64.47
C LYS A 140 36.70 0.45 -63.05
N GLN A 141 35.91 0.82 -62.03
CA GLN A 141 36.25 0.76 -60.61
C GLN A 141 34.96 0.88 -59.78
N ASP A 142 34.82 0.04 -58.75
CA ASP A 142 33.75 0.15 -57.76
C ASP A 142 34.15 1.21 -56.70
N PRO A 143 33.42 2.33 -56.58
CA PRO A 143 33.70 3.37 -55.60
C PRO A 143 33.64 2.90 -54.13
N PHE A 144 33.06 1.72 -53.86
CA PHE A 144 32.87 1.16 -52.52
C PHE A 144 33.77 -0.05 -52.22
N ALA A 145 34.64 -0.45 -53.16
CA ALA A 145 35.52 -1.61 -52.99
C ALA A 145 36.54 -1.45 -51.85
N GLU A 146 36.88 -0.21 -51.50
CA GLU A 146 37.57 0.09 -50.24
C GLU A 146 36.51 0.46 -49.22
N CYS A 147 36.25 -0.44 -48.25
CA CYS A 147 35.51 -0.05 -47.06
C CYS A 147 36.16 1.23 -46.51
N PRO A 148 35.40 2.31 -46.24
CA PRO A 148 35.96 3.42 -45.50
C PRO A 148 36.51 2.79 -44.23
N LYS A 149 37.83 2.92 -44.02
CA LYS A 149 38.47 2.43 -42.80
C LYS A 149 37.53 2.84 -41.70
N ASP A 150 37.06 1.88 -40.92
CA ASP A 150 36.52 2.16 -39.61
C ASP A 150 37.73 2.70 -38.87
N ALA A 151 38.05 3.97 -39.15
CA ALA A 151 38.69 4.82 -38.22
C ALA A 151 37.70 4.71 -37.07
N ASN A 152 38.00 3.78 -36.18
CA ASN A 152 38.10 4.04 -34.77
C ASN A 152 38.53 5.50 -34.58
N VAL A 153 37.59 6.41 -34.88
CA VAL A 153 37.33 7.62 -34.12
C VAL A 153 37.33 7.06 -32.74
N GLY A 154 38.48 7.17 -32.06
CA GLY A 154 38.63 6.66 -30.72
C GLY A 154 37.42 7.19 -29.99
N MET A 155 36.53 6.30 -29.56
CA MET A 155 35.62 6.66 -28.50
C MET A 155 36.58 6.99 -27.38
N ASP A 156 36.81 8.29 -27.16
CA ASP A 156 37.52 8.72 -25.99
C ASP A 156 36.64 8.30 -24.82
N LEU A 157 36.95 7.12 -24.27
CA LEU A 157 36.30 6.58 -23.09
C LEU A 157 36.52 7.49 -21.87
N ASN A 158 37.35 8.54 -22.02
CA ASN A 158 37.60 9.56 -21.02
C ASN A 158 36.77 10.82 -21.21
N GLN A 159 35.77 10.86 -22.10
CA GLN A 159 34.81 11.96 -22.04
C GLN A 159 33.84 11.66 -20.90
N PRO A 160 33.97 12.31 -19.73
CA PRO A 160 33.02 12.09 -18.66
C PRO A 160 31.65 12.51 -19.20
N PHE A 161 30.68 11.60 -19.15
CA PHE A 161 29.30 12.05 -19.03
C PHE A 161 29.32 12.93 -17.80
N ASN A 162 29.02 14.22 -17.96
CA ASN A 162 28.92 15.13 -16.83
C ASN A 162 27.89 14.53 -15.87
N GLU A 163 28.39 13.87 -14.84
CA GLU A 163 27.62 13.35 -13.73
C GLU A 163 27.08 14.60 -13.05
N VAL A 164 25.84 14.95 -13.38
CA VAL A 164 25.15 16.09 -12.79
C VAL A 164 25.12 15.81 -11.31
N THR A 165 26.06 16.45 -10.61
CA THR A 165 26.31 16.24 -9.22
C THR A 165 25.05 16.70 -8.51
N LEU A 166 24.27 15.74 -8.01
CA LEU A 166 23.20 16.01 -7.06
C LEU A 166 23.87 16.63 -5.82
N ARG A 167 24.00 17.97 -5.83
CA ARG A 167 24.22 18.74 -4.62
C ARG A 167 22.97 18.53 -3.77
N ARG A 168 23.10 17.58 -2.86
CA ARG A 168 22.31 17.45 -1.64
C ARG A 168 22.26 18.83 -0.98
N ILE A 169 21.11 19.48 -1.06
CA ILE A 169 20.79 20.64 -0.21
C ILE A 169 19.86 20.10 0.89
N SER A 170 20.34 20.32 2.12
CA SER A 170 19.74 20.09 3.45
C SER A 170 19.21 18.69 3.76
#